data_AF-W7XLS5-F1
#
_entry.id   AF-W7XLS5-F1
#
_cell.length_a   1.000
_cell.length_b   1.000
_cell.length_c   1.000
_cell.angle_alpha   90.00
_cell.angle_beta   90.00
_cell.angle_gamma   90.00
#
_symmetry.space_group_name_H-M   'P 1'
#
loop_
_entity.id
_entity.type
_entity.pdbx_description
1 polymer ?
#
loop_
_entity_poly.entity_id
_entity_poly.type
_entity_poly.pdbx_seq_one_letter_code
_entity_poly.pdbx_strand_id
1 'polypeptide(L)' 'FNQIGAIGASGLGSGLAKCINLSNLTLHLRENQIGDEDASGLGSGLAKCINLSNLTLHLR' A
#
# COMPACT_ATOMS: atom_id res chain seq x y z
N PHE A 1 6.07 15.49 -4.48
CA PHE A 1 6.98 14.62 -3.70
C PHE A 1 6.29 14.17 -2.43
N ASN A 2 5.79 12.94 -2.39
CA ASN A 2 5.59 12.26 -1.11
C ASN A 2 6.83 11.41 -0.91
N GLN A 3 7.50 11.56 0.23
CA GLN A 3 8.62 10.69 0.60
C GLN A 3 8.07 9.66 1.57
N ILE A 4 7.25 8.73 1.07
CA ILE A 4 6.98 7.50 1.80
C ILE A 4 8.28 6.71 1.76
N GLY A 5 9.10 6.89 2.79
CA GLY A 5 10.24 6.02 3.04
C GLY A 5 9.76 4.66 3.56
N ALA A 6 10.72 3.77 3.81
CA ALA A 6 10.51 2.42 4.32
C ALA A 6 9.39 2.30 5.38
N ILE A 7 9.56 3.03 6.49
CA ILE A 7 8.62 3.06 7.63
C ILE A 7 7.20 3.48 7.20
N GLY A 8 7.10 4.39 6.23
CA GLY A 8 5.81 4.87 5.73
C GLY A 8 5.06 3.79 4.94
N ALA A 9 5.74 2.98 4.15
CA ALA A 9 5.11 1.93 3.33
C ALA A 9 4.65 0.74 4.20
N SER A 10 5.48 0.32 5.16
CA SER A 10 5.11 -0.68 6.16
C SER A 10 3.95 -0.22 7.06
N GLY A 11 3.95 1.07 7.45
CA GLY A 11 2.84 1.70 8.17
C GLY A 11 1.56 1.78 7.36
N LEU A 12 1.66 2.12 6.07
CA LEU A 12 0.53 2.13 5.13
C LEU A 12 -0.10 0.74 5.00
N GLY A 13 0.71 -0.31 4.83
CA GLY A 13 0.24 -1.70 4.81
C GLY A 13 -0.51 -2.08 6.09
N SER A 14 0.02 -1.71 7.25
CA SER A 14 -0.62 -1.97 8.55
C SER A 14 -1.96 -1.24 8.72
N GLY A 15 -2.10 -0.05 8.14
CA GLY A 15 -3.36 0.69 8.10
C GLY A 15 -4.39 0.04 7.16
N LEU A 16 -3.97 -0.27 5.93
CA LEU A 16 -4.79 -0.93 4.92
C LEU A 16 -5.33 -2.28 5.39
N ALA A 17 -4.56 -3.00 6.20
CA ALA A 17 -4.99 -4.25 6.83
C ALA A 17 -6.29 -4.15 7.63
N LYS A 18 -6.64 -2.95 8.12
CA LYS A 18 -7.87 -2.69 8.88
C LYS A 18 -9.04 -2.29 7.98
N CYS A 19 -8.78 -1.96 6.72
CA CYS A 19 -9.76 -1.48 5.76
C CYS A 19 -10.45 -2.65 5.03
N ILE A 20 -11.05 -3.58 5.77
CA ILE A 20 -11.66 -4.80 5.22
C ILE A 20 -12.85 -4.54 4.28
N ASN A 21 -13.49 -3.37 4.41
CA ASN A 21 -14.63 -2.94 3.59
C ASN A 21 -14.22 -2.04 2.42
N LEU A 22 -12.91 -1.82 2.23
CA LEU A 22 -12.43 -1.01 1.12
C LEU A 22 -12.64 -1.76 -0.20
N SER A 23 -13.41 -1.16 -1.10
CA SER A 23 -13.74 -1.74 -2.40
C SER A 23 -12.92 -1.15 -3.55
N ASN A 24 -12.42 0.06 -3.38
CA ASN A 24 -11.68 0.81 -4.38
C ASN A 24 -10.46 1.48 -3.74
N LEU A 25 -9.28 1.29 -4.33
CA LEU A 25 -8.04 1.90 -3.88
C LEU A 25 -7.17 2.32 -5.05
N THR A 26 -6.74 3.58 -5.03
CA THR A 26 -5.69 4.10 -5.91
C THR A 26 -4.54 4.59 -5.06
N LEU A 27 -3.34 4.07 -5.30
CA LEU A 27 -2.11 4.50 -4.64
C LEU A 27 -1.09 5.00 -5.67
N HIS A 28 -0.62 6.23 -5.46
CA HIS A 28 0.47 6.81 -6.23
C HIS A 28 1.77 6.66 -5.46
N LEU A 29 2.53 5.62 -5.80
CA LEU A 29 3.80 5.28 -5.16
C LEU A 29 5.02 5.65 -6.02
N ARG A 30 4.81 6.12 -7.24
CA ARG A 30 5.85 6.66 -8.12
C ARG A 30 6.67 7.71 -7.36
N GLU A 31 7.99 7.63 -7.50
CA GLU A 31 8.96 8.51 -6.82
C GLU A 31 9.06 8.37 -5.29
N ASN A 32 8.52 7.30 -4.70
CA ASN A 32 8.79 6.95 -3.30
C ASN A 32 10.02 6.03 -3.19
N GLN A 33 10.73 6.09 -2.06
CA GLN A 33 11.86 5.21 -1.75
C GLN A 33 11.35 4.02 -0.94
N ILE A 34 10.71 3.08 -1.62
CA ILE A 34 10.18 1.85 -1.03
C ILE A 34 11.14 0.72 -1.39
N GLY A 35 11.71 0.06 -0.38
CA GLY A 35 12.53 -1.14 -0.57
C GLY A 35 11.67 -2.41 -0.66
N ASP A 36 12.29 -3.53 -1.02
CA ASP A 36 11.60 -4.82 -1.23
C ASP A 36 10.86 -5.31 0.03
N GLU A 37 11.45 -5.10 1.21
CA GLU A 37 10.85 -5.47 2.50
C GLU A 37 9.58 -4.66 2.79
N ASP A 38 9.62 -3.36 2.56
CA ASP A 38 8.46 -2.48 2.79
C ASP A 38 7.38 -2.65 1.73
N ALA A 39 7.76 -2.95 0.49
CA ALA A 39 6.81 -3.35 -0.55
C ALA A 39 6.07 -4.64 -0.16
N SER A 40 6.78 -5.59 0.47
CA SER A 40 6.20 -6.82 1.01
C SER A 40 5.24 -6.53 2.18
N GLY A 41 5.60 -5.58 3.05
CA GLY A 41 4.73 -5.09 4.13
C GLY A 41 3.45 -4.45 3.61
N LEU A 42 3.55 -3.58 2.59
CA LEU A 42 2.41 -2.99 1.90
C LEU A 42 1.51 -4.05 1.26
N GLY A 43 2.10 -5.01 0.54
CA GLY A 43 1.38 -6.11 -0.10
C GLY A 43 0.62 -6.98 0.91
N SER A 44 1.24 -7.29 2.04
CA SER A 44 0.60 -8.03 3.13
C SER A 44 -0.61 -7.31 3.72
N GLY A 45 -0.57 -5.96 3.75
CA GLY A 45 -1.69 -5.13 4.14
C GLY A 45 -2.84 -5.16 3.13
N LEU A 46 -2.51 -4.99 1.84
CA LEU A 46 -3.47 -5.05 0.73
C LEU A 46 -4.18 -6.40 0.66
N ALA A 47 -3.49 -7.51 0.94
CA ALA A 47 -4.07 -8.85 0.95
C ALA A 47 -5.19 -9.03 2.00
N LYS A 48 -5.26 -8.16 3.01
CA LYS A 48 -6.32 -8.18 4.03
C LYS A 48 -7.54 -7.33 3.66
N CYS A 49 -7.47 -6.52 2.60
CA CYS A 49 -8.62 -5.80 2.07
C CYS A 49 -9.53 -6.76 1.27
N ILE A 50 -10.25 -7.64 1.95
CA ILE A 50 -11.00 -8.75 1.34
C ILE A 50 -12.09 -8.32 0.34
N ASN A 51 -12.63 -7.10 0.47
CA ASN A 51 -13.65 -6.57 -0.42
C ASN A 51 -13.08 -5.72 -1.57
N LEU A 52 -11.75 -5.61 -1.67
CA LEU A 52 -11.10 -4.77 -2.67
C LEU A 52 -11.33 -5.35 -4.07
N SER A 53 -12.08 -4.61 -4.87
CA SER A 53 -12.45 -5.01 -6.23
C SER A 53 -11.65 -4.23 -7.28
N ASN A 54 -11.33 -2.97 -6.99
CA ASN A 54 -10.55 -2.12 -7.88
C ASN A 54 -9.27 -1.65 -7.18
N LEU A 55 -8.13 -2.06 -7.70
CA LEU A 55 -6.81 -1.63 -7.23
C LEU A 55 -6.03 -1.00 -8.38
N THR A 56 -5.65 0.27 -8.23
CA THR A 56 -4.71 0.95 -9.13
C THR A 56 -3.45 1.33 -8.36
N LEU A 57 -2.30 0.84 -8.81
CA LEU A 57 -1.00 1.17 -8.25
C LEU A 57 -0.16 1.88 -9.32
N HIS A 58 0.22 3.12 -9.07
CA HIS A 58 1.24 3.79 -9.89
C HIS A 58 2.60 3.58 -9.24
N LEU A 59 3.37 2.64 -9.78
CA LEU A 59 4.73 2.30 -9.35
C LEU A 59 5.78 3.05 -10.20
N ARG A 60 7.05 3.03 -9.75
CA ARG A 60 8.18 3.64 -10.47
C ARG A 60 8.71 2.70 -11.55
#